data_AF-A0A523USL7-F1
#
_entry.id   AF-A0A523USL7-F1
#
_cell.length_a   1.000
_cell.length_b   1.000
_cell.length_c   1.000
_cell.angle_alpha   90.00
_cell.angle_beta   90.00
_cell.angle_gamma   90.00
#
_symmetry.space_group_name_H-M   'P 1'
#
loop_
_entity.id
_entity.type
_entity.pdbx_description
1 polymer ?
#
loop_
_entity_poly.entity_id
_entity_poly.type
_entity_poly.pdbx_seq_one_letter_code
_entity_poly.pdbx_strand_id
1 'polypeptide(L)'
;MEKLTDEQRKAVREKVKGMRARDASRKEIHAAVREMLEGYGVKQPEGSGAMSSVRKSGGPHVVAQAYPNPFDSDANISYALNDPGNVRVSIYNTAGQLIRSFDMGVQDAGTYTVHWDGNHEDGTPATSGVYLYRIDAGDQSVTNRMVLLK
;
A
#
# COMPACT_ATOMS: atom_id res chain seq x y z
N MET A 1 -5.35 18.88 -16.38
CA MET A 1 -3.99 18.47 -16.83
C MET A 1 -4.07 18.19 -18.32
N GLU A 2 -3.46 19.06 -19.11
CA GLU A 2 -3.43 18.96 -20.57
C GLU A 2 -2.53 17.78 -20.97
N LYS A 3 -3.06 16.83 -21.74
CA LYS A 3 -2.34 15.61 -22.09
C LYS A 3 -1.43 15.91 -23.30
N LEU A 4 -0.17 15.47 -23.23
CA LEU A 4 0.76 15.56 -24.36
C LEU A 4 0.20 14.92 -25.63
N THR A 5 0.32 15.63 -26.75
CA THR A 5 -0.08 15.16 -28.08
C THR A 5 0.84 14.05 -28.57
N ASP A 6 0.38 13.26 -29.54
CA ASP A 6 1.15 12.12 -30.07
C ASP A 6 2.48 12.56 -30.73
N GLU A 7 2.51 13.75 -31.31
CA GLU A 7 3.73 14.35 -31.87
C GLU A 7 4.75 14.67 -30.78
N GLN A 8 4.30 15.28 -29.67
CA GLN A 8 5.17 15.60 -28.53
C GLN A 8 5.70 14.32 -27.86
N ARG A 9 4.88 13.27 -27.76
CA ARG A 9 5.30 11.96 -27.23
C ARG A 9 6.37 11.31 -28.10
N LYS A 10 6.24 11.42 -29.42
CA LYS A 10 7.23 10.91 -30.37
C LYS A 10 8.56 11.65 -30.24
N ALA A 11 8.52 12.99 -30.12
CA ALA A 11 9.71 13.81 -29.90
C ALA A 11 10.47 13.44 -28.62
N VAL A 12 9.76 13.27 -27.50
CA VAL A 12 10.36 12.87 -26.21
C VAL A 12 11.02 11.49 -26.31
N ARG A 13 10.37 10.52 -26.98
CA ARG A 13 10.91 9.16 -27.14
C ARG A 13 12.20 9.14 -27.96
N GLU A 14 12.24 9.87 -29.07
CA GLU A 14 13.44 9.94 -29.92
C GLU A 14 14.62 10.59 -29.18
N LYS A 15 14.37 11.65 -28.40
CA LYS A 15 15.41 12.27 -27.57
C LYS A 15 15.95 11.32 -26.50
N VAL A 16 15.08 10.63 -25.77
CA VAL A 16 15.50 9.66 -24.75
C VAL A 16 16.30 8.52 -25.38
N LYS A 17 15.89 8.03 -26.54
CA LYS A 17 16.60 6.99 -27.28
C LYS A 17 17.99 7.47 -27.73
N GLY A 18 18.09 8.68 -28.27
CA GLY A 18 19.37 9.28 -28.67
C GLY A 18 20.32 9.55 -27.50
N MET A 19 19.80 9.94 -26.33
CA MET A 19 20.63 10.16 -25.14
C MET A 19 21.10 8.84 -24.52
N ARG A 20 20.23 7.82 -24.49
CA ARG A 20 20.63 6.46 -24.07
C ARG A 20 21.69 5.86 -24.98
N ALA A 21 21.63 6.11 -26.29
CA ALA A 21 22.64 5.65 -27.24
C ALA A 21 24.01 6.31 -27.07
N ARG A 22 24.10 7.37 -26.25
CA ARG A 22 25.35 8.09 -25.92
C ARG A 22 25.76 7.85 -24.46
N ASP A 23 25.21 6.80 -23.83
CA ASP A 23 25.41 6.45 -22.41
C ASP A 23 25.12 7.59 -21.43
N ALA A 24 24.22 8.51 -21.79
CA ALA A 24 23.84 9.60 -20.91
C ALA A 24 23.21 9.06 -19.62
N SER A 25 23.63 9.62 -18.49
CA SER A 25 23.15 9.21 -17.19
C SER A 25 21.65 9.46 -17.04
N ARG A 26 21.01 8.67 -16.16
CA ARG A 26 19.58 8.81 -15.84
C ARG A 26 19.21 10.24 -15.44
N LYS A 27 20.11 10.95 -14.75
CA LYS A 27 19.93 12.34 -14.32
C LYS A 27 19.90 13.30 -15.51
N GLU A 28 20.76 13.10 -16.50
CA GLU A 28 20.82 13.91 -17.72
C GLU A 28 19.61 13.68 -18.62
N ILE A 29 19.20 12.42 -18.81
CA ILE A 29 17.96 12.08 -19.53
C ILE A 29 16.76 12.76 -18.87
N HIS A 30 16.69 12.74 -17.53
CA HIS A 30 15.59 13.36 -16.80
C HIS A 30 15.57 14.88 -16.94
N ALA A 31 16.74 15.53 -16.88
CA ALA A 31 16.87 16.98 -17.07
C ALA A 31 16.45 17.41 -18.49
N ALA A 32 16.92 16.69 -19.52
CA ALA A 32 16.60 17.02 -20.91
C ALA A 32 15.12 16.76 -21.25
N VAL A 33 14.50 15.73 -20.66
CA VAL A 33 13.06 15.49 -20.80
C VAL A 33 12.26 16.57 -20.09
N ARG A 34 12.71 17.03 -18.91
CA ARG A 34 12.06 18.13 -18.20
C ARG A 34 12.04 19.41 -19.04
N GLU A 35 13.18 19.83 -19.56
CA GLU A 35 13.32 21.03 -20.39
C GLU A 35 12.39 20.97 -21.63
N MET A 36 12.30 19.80 -22.26
CA MET A 36 11.42 19.60 -23.41
C MET A 36 9.94 19.70 -23.06
N LEU A 37 9.55 19.21 -21.88
CA LEU A 37 8.17 19.25 -21.40
C LEU A 37 7.76 20.66 -20.93
N GLU A 38 8.69 21.43 -20.36
CA GLU A 38 8.48 22.84 -19.99
C GLU A 38 8.18 23.69 -21.23
N GLY A 39 8.87 23.43 -22.35
CA GLY A 39 8.59 24.07 -23.63
C GLY A 39 7.18 23.78 -24.20
N TYR A 40 6.53 22.71 -23.73
CA TYR A 40 5.15 22.36 -24.09
C TYR A 40 4.10 22.87 -23.09
N GLY A 41 4.48 23.77 -22.17
CA GLY A 41 3.56 24.36 -21.18
C GLY A 41 3.21 23.42 -20.03
N VAL A 42 3.87 22.26 -19.92
CA VAL A 42 3.63 21.29 -18.86
C VAL A 42 4.47 21.65 -17.64
N LYS A 43 3.90 22.44 -16.72
CA LYS A 43 4.50 22.66 -15.40
C LYS A 43 4.38 21.39 -14.56
N GLN A 44 5.49 20.74 -14.26
CA GLN A 44 5.51 19.68 -13.23
C GLN A 44 5.43 20.32 -11.84
N PRO A 45 4.77 19.67 -10.87
CA PRO A 45 4.88 20.06 -9.47
C PRO A 45 6.33 19.86 -9.00
N GLU A 46 6.94 20.95 -8.56
CA GLU A 46 8.25 20.97 -7.93
C GLU A 46 8.23 20.10 -6.66
N GLY A 47 9.09 19.09 -6.61
CA GLY A 47 9.35 18.29 -5.40
C GLY A 47 8.85 16.86 -5.44
N SER A 48 9.61 15.96 -6.07
CA SER A 48 9.61 14.54 -5.69
C SER A 48 10.97 13.93 -6.00
N GLY A 49 11.90 14.14 -5.07
CA GLY A 49 13.10 13.30 -4.97
C GLY A 49 12.69 11.95 -4.41
N ALA A 50 12.89 10.90 -5.22
CA ALA A 50 12.93 9.49 -4.83
C ALA A 50 11.76 8.95 -3.99
N MET A 51 10.68 8.52 -4.66
CA MET A 51 9.99 7.30 -4.25
C MET A 51 9.89 6.34 -5.43
N SER A 52 10.50 5.17 -5.22
CA SER A 52 10.42 4.00 -6.06
C SER A 52 8.96 3.66 -6.39
N SER A 53 8.63 3.64 -7.68
CA SER A 53 7.70 2.70 -8.31
C SER A 53 6.54 2.19 -7.42
N VAL A 54 5.60 3.06 -7.05
CA VAL A 54 4.24 2.61 -6.76
C VAL A 54 3.42 2.85 -8.00
N ARG A 55 3.10 1.77 -8.70
CA ARG A 55 2.08 1.79 -9.74
C ARG A 55 0.79 2.30 -9.10
N LYS A 56 0.31 3.45 -9.56
CA LYS A 56 -1.01 3.98 -9.21
C LYS A 56 -2.08 3.03 -9.77
N SER A 57 -2.41 1.97 -9.04
CA SER A 57 -3.69 1.26 -9.20
C SER A 57 -4.73 2.06 -8.43
N GLY A 58 -5.54 2.82 -9.14
CA GLY A 58 -6.59 3.65 -8.56
C GLY A 58 -7.79 2.82 -8.09
N GLY A 59 -7.73 2.35 -6.85
CA GLY A 59 -8.89 1.98 -6.03
C GLY A 59 -8.65 2.49 -4.61
N PRO A 60 -9.70 2.70 -3.80
CA PRO A 60 -9.51 2.99 -2.37
C PRO A 60 -8.67 1.84 -1.77
N HIS A 61 -7.70 2.17 -0.92
CA HIS A 61 -6.72 1.21 -0.41
C HIS A 61 -6.91 1.12 1.10
N VAL A 62 -7.51 0.04 1.59
CA VAL A 62 -7.39 -0.29 3.02
C VAL A 62 -5.94 -0.71 3.26
N VAL A 63 -5.18 0.15 3.93
CA VAL A 63 -3.82 -0.16 4.37
C VAL A 63 -3.91 -0.73 5.77
N ALA A 64 -3.21 -1.83 6.06
CA ALA A 64 -3.21 -2.41 7.38
C ALA A 64 -1.83 -2.93 7.80
N GLN A 65 -1.47 -2.73 9.06
CA GLN A 65 -0.20 -3.15 9.65
C GLN A 65 -0.43 -3.68 11.08
N ALA A 66 0.33 -4.71 11.46
CA ALA A 66 0.38 -5.21 12.82
C ALA A 66 1.66 -4.73 13.52
N TYR A 67 1.54 -4.25 14.76
CA TYR A 67 2.68 -3.89 15.61
C TYR A 67 2.42 -4.28 17.09
N PRO A 68 3.45 -4.72 17.82
CA PRO A 68 4.76 -5.14 17.29
C PRO A 68 4.62 -6.35 16.36
N ASN A 69 5.59 -6.55 15.48
CA ASN A 69 5.67 -7.75 14.63
C ASN A 69 7.14 -8.06 14.34
N PRO A 70 7.71 -9.16 14.87
CA PRO A 70 7.06 -10.17 15.72
C PRO A 70 6.55 -9.63 17.07
N PHE A 71 5.60 -10.32 17.69
CA PHE A 71 5.04 -9.98 19.00
C PHE A 71 5.09 -11.17 19.98
N ASP A 72 5.02 -10.89 21.29
CA ASP A 72 5.21 -11.89 22.37
C ASP A 72 3.88 -12.31 23.01
N SER A 73 3.10 -11.34 23.48
CA SER A 73 1.78 -11.55 24.08
C SER A 73 0.62 -11.04 23.24
N ASP A 74 0.78 -9.81 22.73
CA ASP A 74 -0.29 -9.06 22.08
C ASP A 74 0.21 -8.29 20.87
N ALA A 75 -0.70 -8.01 19.94
CA ALA A 75 -0.46 -7.21 18.77
C ALA A 75 -1.61 -6.24 18.53
N ASN A 76 -1.26 -5.04 18.08
CA ASN A 76 -2.20 -4.06 17.57
C ASN A 76 -2.23 -4.15 16.04
N ILE A 77 -3.41 -4.35 15.48
CA ILE A 77 -3.67 -4.33 14.04
C ILE A 77 -4.29 -2.99 13.70
N SER A 78 -3.50 -2.08 13.14
CA SER A 78 -3.97 -0.78 12.67
C SER A 78 -4.35 -0.82 11.20
N TYR A 79 -5.44 -0.15 10.86
CA TYR A 79 -5.92 -0.02 9.49
C TYR A 79 -6.52 1.35 9.21
N ALA A 80 -6.41 1.77 7.94
CA ALA A 80 -6.97 3.02 7.45
C ALA A 80 -8.06 2.76 6.42
N LEU A 81 -9.21 3.41 6.60
CA LEU A 81 -10.34 3.41 5.67
C LEU A 81 -10.36 4.75 4.92
N ASN A 82 -10.43 4.70 3.59
CA ASN A 82 -10.57 5.92 2.78
C ASN A 82 -12.03 6.36 2.64
N ASP A 83 -12.96 5.42 2.76
CA ASP A 83 -14.40 5.60 2.63
C ASP A 83 -15.11 4.84 3.76
N PRO A 84 -16.31 5.26 4.20
CA PRO A 84 -17.09 4.54 5.19
C PRO A 84 -17.43 3.11 4.74
N GLY A 85 -17.42 2.15 5.65
CA GLY A 85 -17.71 0.75 5.33
C GLY A 85 -17.95 -0.13 6.56
N ASN A 86 -18.66 -1.25 6.35
CA ASN A 86 -18.82 -2.28 7.38
C ASN A 86 -17.54 -3.09 7.48
N VAL A 87 -16.91 -3.09 8.66
CA VAL A 87 -15.56 -3.61 8.88
C VAL A 87 -15.56 -4.86 9.74
N ARG A 88 -14.84 -5.88 9.28
CA ARG A 88 -14.54 -7.09 10.06
C ARG A 88 -13.05 -7.40 9.99
N VAL A 89 -12.45 -7.63 11.16
CA VAL A 89 -11.07 -8.12 11.26
C VAL A 89 -11.11 -9.59 11.64
N SER A 90 -10.39 -10.43 10.90
CA SER A 90 -10.34 -11.88 11.13
C SER A 90 -8.90 -12.36 11.13
N ILE A 91 -8.55 -13.20 12.09
CA ILE A 91 -7.21 -13.75 12.29
C ILE A 91 -7.26 -15.25 12.06
N TYR A 92 -6.34 -15.76 11.25
CA TYR A 92 -6.24 -17.15 10.84
C TYR A 92 -4.85 -17.70 11.11
N ASN A 93 -4.74 -19.00 11.32
CA ASN A 93 -3.45 -19.68 11.24
C ASN A 93 -3.09 -20.06 9.79
N THR A 94 -1.92 -20.67 9.59
CA THR A 94 -1.45 -21.10 8.26
C THR A 94 -2.29 -22.22 7.64
N ALA A 95 -3.06 -22.97 8.43
CA ALA A 95 -4.02 -23.95 7.94
C ALA A 95 -5.35 -23.32 7.49
N GLY A 96 -5.51 -21.99 7.60
CA GLY A 96 -6.73 -21.27 7.28
C GLY A 96 -7.84 -21.39 8.34
N GLN A 97 -7.53 -21.94 9.51
CA GLN A 97 -8.48 -22.00 10.62
C GLN A 97 -8.64 -20.62 11.23
N LEU A 98 -9.88 -20.18 11.45
CA LEU A 98 -10.20 -18.94 12.14
C LEU A 98 -9.81 -19.05 13.61
N ILE A 99 -8.97 -18.13 14.07
CA ILE A 99 -8.46 -18.05 15.44
C ILE A 99 -9.27 -17.06 16.25
N ARG A 100 -9.51 -15.88 15.68
CA ARG A 100 -10.24 -14.79 16.33
C ARG A 100 -10.89 -13.91 15.29
N SER A 101 -12.09 -13.40 15.58
CA SER A 101 -12.73 -12.37 14.78
C SER A 101 -13.17 -11.17 15.62
N PHE A 102 -13.21 -9.99 14.99
CA PHE A 102 -13.68 -8.74 15.56
C PHE A 102 -14.64 -8.10 14.56
N ASP A 103 -15.92 -7.99 14.94
CA ASP A 103 -16.90 -7.25 14.16
C ASP A 103 -16.90 -5.79 14.61
N MET A 104 -16.39 -4.91 13.75
CA MET A 104 -16.23 -3.48 14.04
C MET A 104 -17.47 -2.67 13.60
N GLY A 105 -18.39 -3.32 12.87
CA GLY A 105 -19.57 -2.66 12.32
C GLY A 105 -19.23 -1.60 11.27
N VAL A 106 -20.18 -0.71 11.01
CA VAL A 106 -20.00 0.42 10.08
C VAL A 106 -19.10 1.47 10.72
N GLN A 107 -18.00 1.80 10.05
CA GLN A 107 -17.06 2.84 10.44
C GLN A 107 -16.93 3.88 9.33
N ASP A 108 -16.65 5.13 9.71
CA ASP A 108 -16.37 6.21 8.77
C ASP A 108 -14.93 6.13 8.22
N ALA A 109 -14.61 7.00 7.26
CA ALA A 109 -13.23 7.15 6.81
C ALA A 109 -12.34 7.62 7.98
N GLY A 110 -11.22 6.93 8.20
CA GLY A 110 -10.40 7.15 9.39
C GLY A 110 -9.35 6.06 9.61
N THR A 111 -8.60 6.19 10.70
CA THR A 111 -7.64 5.17 11.15
C THR A 111 -8.14 4.53 12.43
N TYR A 112 -8.09 3.21 12.47
CA TYR A 112 -8.59 2.39 13.57
C TYR A 112 -7.56 1.36 13.97
N THR A 113 -7.68 0.85 15.20
CA THR A 113 -6.80 -0.17 15.74
C THR A 113 -7.62 -1.23 16.47
N VAL A 114 -7.30 -2.49 16.20
CA VAL A 114 -7.82 -3.66 16.92
C VAL A 114 -6.69 -4.29 17.71
N HIS A 115 -6.94 -4.53 18.99
CA HIS A 115 -6.00 -5.23 19.86
C HIS A 115 -6.31 -6.73 19.87
N TRP A 116 -5.31 -7.54 19.56
CA TRP A 116 -5.36 -8.98 19.71
C TRP A 116 -4.40 -9.41 20.82
N ASP A 117 -4.94 -10.11 21.81
CA ASP A 117 -4.26 -10.60 23.01
C ASP A 117 -3.56 -11.96 22.82
N GLY A 118 -3.42 -12.41 21.56
CA GLY A 118 -2.83 -13.71 21.24
C GLY A 118 -3.69 -14.91 21.63
N ASN A 119 -4.99 -14.71 21.90
CA ASN A 119 -5.91 -15.80 22.26
C ASN A 119 -6.91 -16.12 21.13
N HIS A 120 -7.38 -17.36 21.13
CA HIS A 120 -8.49 -17.82 20.32
C HIS A 120 -9.82 -17.20 20.78
N GLU A 121 -10.88 -17.43 20.02
CA GLU A 121 -12.23 -16.96 20.37
C GLU A 121 -12.78 -17.60 21.67
N ASP A 122 -12.39 -18.84 21.97
CA ASP A 122 -12.73 -19.57 23.20
C ASP A 122 -11.86 -19.19 24.41
N GLY A 123 -10.93 -18.24 24.24
CA GLY A 123 -10.00 -17.80 25.29
C GLY A 123 -8.76 -18.68 25.46
N THR A 124 -8.60 -19.75 24.66
CA THR A 124 -7.37 -20.55 24.69
C THR A 124 -6.20 -19.78 24.08
N PRO A 125 -4.96 -19.89 24.61
CA PRO A 125 -3.81 -19.21 24.04
C PRO A 125 -3.41 -19.76 22.67
N ALA A 126 -3.14 -18.86 21.72
CA ALA A 126 -2.53 -19.24 20.45
C ALA A 126 -1.05 -19.62 20.65
N THR A 127 -0.57 -20.56 19.83
CA THR A 127 0.82 -21.04 19.85
C THR A 127 1.77 -20.13 19.07
N SER A 128 3.07 -20.19 19.33
CA SER A 128 4.07 -19.49 18.53
C SER A 128 3.97 -19.90 17.05
N GLY A 129 4.03 -18.93 16.14
CA GLY A 129 3.86 -19.21 14.72
C GLY A 129 3.48 -18.00 13.87
N VAL A 130 3.23 -18.28 12.58
CA VAL A 130 2.76 -17.28 11.62
C VAL A 130 1.24 -17.27 11.60
N TYR A 131 0.68 -16.07 11.69
CA TYR A 131 -0.75 -15.82 11.59
C TYR A 131 -1.04 -14.85 10.44
N LEU A 132 -2.20 -15.01 9.83
CA LEU A 132 -2.71 -14.13 8.80
C LEU A 132 -3.86 -13.33 9.38
N TYR A 133 -3.83 -12.01 9.27
CA TYR A 133 -5.00 -11.18 9.55
C TYR A 133 -5.57 -10.65 8.25
N ARG A 134 -6.89 -10.63 8.18
CA ARG A 134 -7.69 -10.11 7.08
C ARG A 134 -8.60 -9.03 7.62
N ILE A 135 -8.70 -7.93 6.87
CA ILE A 135 -9.63 -6.84 7.14
C ILE A 135 -10.54 -6.74 5.93
N ASP A 136 -11.82 -7.01 6.14
CA ASP A 136 -12.87 -6.79 5.16
C ASP A 136 -13.56 -5.46 5.49
N ALA A 137 -13.64 -4.55 4.53
CA ALA A 137 -14.30 -3.25 4.65
C ALA A 137 -15.17 -3.01 3.40
N GLY A 138 -16.46 -3.32 3.49
CA GLY A 138 -17.36 -3.27 2.33
C GLY A 138 -16.96 -4.26 1.23
N ASP A 139 -16.67 -3.76 0.03
CA ASP A 139 -16.19 -4.54 -1.12
C ASP A 139 -14.66 -4.72 -1.15
N GLN A 140 -13.96 -4.13 -0.18
CA GLN A 140 -12.51 -4.15 -0.11
C GLN A 140 -12.04 -5.15 0.93
N SER A 141 -10.89 -5.79 0.65
CA SER A 141 -10.21 -6.60 1.65
C SER A 141 -8.70 -6.47 1.54
N VAL A 142 -8.04 -6.48 2.69
CA VAL A 142 -6.57 -6.56 2.78
C VAL A 142 -6.21 -7.72 3.69
N THR A 143 -5.21 -8.49 3.29
CA THR A 143 -4.66 -9.59 4.08
C THR A 143 -3.16 -9.40 4.22
N ASN A 144 -2.66 -9.58 5.44
CA ASN A 144 -1.23 -9.52 5.73
C ASN A 144 -0.90 -10.51 6.86
N ARG A 145 0.37 -10.66 7.18
CA ARG A 145 0.86 -11.62 8.17
C ARG A 145 1.47 -10.97 9.39
N MET A 146 1.43 -11.69 10.50
CA MET A 146 2.12 -11.38 11.74
C MET A 146 2.73 -12.64 12.36
N VAL A 147 3.71 -12.46 13.22
CA VAL A 147 4.47 -13.55 13.84
C VAL A 147 4.34 -13.46 15.35
N LEU A 148 3.78 -14.49 15.97
CA LEU A 148 3.72 -14.67 17.42
C LEU A 148 4.95 -15.48 17.87
N LEU A 149 5.71 -14.93 18.80
CA LEU A 149 6.78 -15.59 19.53
C LEU A 149 6.24 -15.90 20.92
N LYS A 150 6.29 -17.16 21.35
CA LYS A 150 5.86 -17.61 22.67
C LYS A 150 6.76 -18.76 23.11
#